data_AF-A0A5D4ULY5-F1
#
_entry.id   AF-A0A5D4ULY5-F1
#
_cell.length_a   1.000
_cell.length_b   1.000
_cell.length_c   1.000
_cell.angle_alpha   90.00
_cell.angle_beta   90.00
_cell.angle_gamma   90.00
#
_symmetry.space_group_name_H-M   'P 1'
#
loop_
_entity.id
_entity.type
_entity.pdbx_description
1 polymer ?
#
loop_
_entity_poly.entity_id
_entity_poly.type
_entity_poly.pdbx_seq_one_letter_code
_entity_poly.pdbx_strand_id
1 'polypeptide(L)'
;MNFENRPSPEREKIKKFHYKEAAIKYFFLKTLKKLYFEKIHFPNNPIRNMRTFEETKKFFDSLGIREECYSFNKMRPQSIVAEVLDSKLVVSYIDQKEKIRFSTMPLNFERGIFAMYKLTYSLHLLKVVEKIYIENGVLENEFDDDDIEIFIK
;
A
#
# COMPACT_ATOMS: atom_id res chain seq x y z
N MET A 1 0.13 36.04 22.44
CA MET A 1 -0.39 34.80 21.81
C MET A 1 0.69 34.36 20.81
N ASN A 2 1.52 33.38 21.18
CA ASN A 2 2.68 32.97 20.40
C ASN A 2 2.21 32.13 19.21
N PHE A 3 2.35 32.67 17.99
CA PHE A 3 2.22 31.93 16.73
C PHE A 3 3.51 31.16 16.44
N GLU A 4 3.98 30.36 17.41
CA GLU A 4 5.17 29.55 17.23
C GLU A 4 4.91 28.42 16.22
N ASN A 5 5.63 28.49 15.10
CA ASN A 5 6.09 27.39 14.26
C ASN A 5 5.03 26.36 13.81
N ARG A 6 4.13 26.78 12.93
CA ARG A 6 3.58 25.82 11.95
C ARG A 6 4.71 25.48 10.97
N PRO A 7 5.09 24.21 10.78
CA PRO A 7 6.02 23.86 9.71
C PRO A 7 5.45 24.37 8.39
N SER A 8 6.25 25.12 7.64
CA SER A 8 5.92 25.53 6.28
C SER A 8 5.50 24.28 5.49
N PRO A 9 4.43 24.33 4.67
CA PRO A 9 4.08 23.19 3.83
C PRO A 9 5.33 22.82 3.03
N GLU A 10 5.83 21.60 3.21
CA GLU A 10 6.95 21.10 2.43
C GLU A 10 6.59 21.33 0.96
N ARG A 11 7.40 22.13 0.25
CA ARG A 11 7.21 22.31 -1.19
C ARG A 11 7.27 20.92 -1.79
N GLU A 12 6.14 20.40 -2.29
CA GLU A 12 6.11 19.14 -3.03
C GLU A 12 7.23 19.21 -4.07
N LYS A 13 8.24 18.35 -3.94
CA LYS A 13 9.34 18.30 -4.90
C LYS A 13 8.73 18.07 -6.27
N ILE A 14 8.85 19.04 -7.18
CA ILE A 14 8.36 18.91 -8.55
C ILE A 14 9.11 17.74 -9.19
N LYS A 15 8.43 16.62 -9.43
CA LYS A 15 9.01 15.45 -10.07
C LYS A 15 9.30 15.79 -11.54
N LYS A 16 10.56 15.70 -11.94
CA LYS A 16 10.98 15.87 -13.34
C LYS A 16 10.87 14.52 -14.05
N PHE A 17 10.38 14.54 -15.29
CA PHE A 17 10.27 13.36 -16.13
C PHE A 17 11.12 13.57 -17.39
N HIS A 18 11.92 12.55 -17.73
CA HIS A 18 12.72 12.55 -18.94
C HIS A 18 11.91 12.12 -20.17
N TYR A 19 10.82 11.37 -19.96
CA TYR A 19 9.98 10.81 -21.01
C TYR A 19 8.50 11.03 -20.70
N LYS A 20 7.70 11.20 -21.76
CA LYS A 20 6.26 11.48 -21.65
C LYS A 20 5.52 10.29 -21.04
N GLU A 21 5.90 9.08 -21.41
CA GLU A 21 5.33 7.81 -20.98
C GLU A 21 5.47 7.66 -19.45
N ALA A 22 6.65 7.98 -18.92
CA ALA A 22 6.91 7.97 -17.48
C ALA A 22 6.04 8.98 -16.71
N ALA A 23 5.79 10.16 -17.30
CA ALA A 23 4.90 11.16 -16.72
C ALA A 23 3.44 10.68 -16.73
N ILE A 24 2.97 10.13 -17.86
CA ILE A 24 1.61 9.59 -18.00
C ILE A 24 1.37 8.49 -16.96
N LYS A 25 2.29 7.52 -16.86
CA LYS A 25 2.20 6.41 -15.89
C LYS A 25 2.13 6.92 -14.45
N TYR A 26 2.98 7.89 -14.10
CA TYR A 26 2.96 8.51 -12.77
C TYR A 26 1.63 9.20 -12.44
N PHE A 27 1.12 10.04 -13.35
CA PHE A 27 -0.14 10.76 -13.12
C PHE A 27 -1.36 9.83 -13.15
N PHE A 28 -1.31 8.77 -13.97
CA PHE A 28 -2.30 7.71 -13.95
C PHE A 28 -2.37 7.06 -12.57
N LEU A 29 -1.25 6.58 -12.02
CA LEU A 29 -1.20 5.94 -10.70
C LEU A 29 -1.67 6.89 -9.59
N LYS A 30 -1.28 8.17 -9.64
CA LYS A 30 -1.76 9.18 -8.68
C LYS A 30 -3.26 9.42 -8.77
N THR A 31 -3.82 9.42 -9.98
CA THR A 31 -5.26 9.58 -10.20
C THR A 31 -6.03 8.34 -9.75
N LEU A 32 -5.51 7.15 -10.07
CA LEU A 32 -6.07 5.88 -9.65
C LEU A 32 -6.10 5.77 -8.12
N LYS A 33 -5.03 6.19 -7.43
CA LYS A 33 -4.98 6.23 -5.97
C LYS A 33 -6.09 7.11 -5.38
N LYS A 34 -6.32 8.29 -5.98
CA LYS A 34 -7.43 9.18 -5.57
C LYS A 34 -8.79 8.53 -5.78
N LEU A 35 -8.99 7.83 -6.90
CA LEU A 35 -10.23 7.12 -7.20
C LEU A 35 -10.54 6.04 -6.16
N TYR A 36 -9.51 5.33 -5.67
CA TYR A 36 -9.66 4.27 -4.66
C TYR A 36 -9.60 4.77 -3.22
N PHE A 37 -9.37 6.06 -2.98
CA PHE A 37 -9.19 6.59 -1.64
C PHE A 37 -10.33 6.22 -0.71
N GLU A 38 -11.58 6.45 -1.12
CA GLU A 38 -12.76 6.13 -0.32
C GLU A 38 -12.95 4.63 -0.08
N LYS A 39 -12.53 3.77 -1.03
CA LYS A 39 -12.57 2.31 -0.82
C LYS A 39 -11.57 1.88 0.23
N ILE A 40 -10.37 2.46 0.22
CA ILE A 40 -9.32 2.12 1.19
C ILE A 40 -9.64 2.74 2.56
N HIS A 41 -10.14 3.98 2.58
CA HIS A 41 -10.30 4.82 3.75
C HIS A 41 -11.76 5.07 4.17
N PHE A 42 -12.62 4.06 4.11
CA PHE A 42 -14.00 4.26 4.54
C PHE A 42 -14.13 4.48 6.07
N PRO A 43 -15.10 5.30 6.52
CA PRO A 43 -15.35 5.55 7.94
C PRO A 43 -15.71 4.28 8.71
N ASN A 44 -15.41 4.23 10.01
CA ASN A 44 -15.77 3.11 10.90
C ASN A 44 -15.30 1.73 10.44
N ASN A 45 -14.18 1.67 9.73
CA ASN A 45 -13.63 0.42 9.22
C ASN A 45 -13.43 -0.64 10.34
N PRO A 46 -14.09 -1.82 10.24
CA PRO A 46 -14.03 -2.88 11.26
C PRO A 46 -12.62 -3.33 11.64
N ILE A 47 -11.66 -3.18 10.72
CA ILE A 47 -10.25 -3.51 10.93
C ILE A 47 -9.65 -2.85 12.19
N ARG A 48 -10.18 -1.69 12.60
CA ARG A 48 -9.71 -0.95 13.78
C ARG A 48 -9.92 -1.70 15.09
N ASN A 49 -10.84 -2.66 15.09
CA ASN A 49 -11.18 -3.45 16.26
C ASN A 49 -10.45 -4.81 16.30
N MET A 50 -9.71 -5.16 15.24
CA MET A 50 -9.05 -6.47 15.15
C MET A 50 -7.82 -6.53 16.04
N ARG A 51 -7.70 -7.66 16.76
CA ARG A 51 -6.70 -7.89 17.80
C ARG A 51 -5.77 -9.04 17.46
N THR A 52 -6.06 -9.79 16.40
CA THR A 52 -5.26 -10.94 15.97
C THR A 52 -5.04 -10.96 14.46
N PHE A 53 -4.00 -11.68 14.01
CA PHE A 53 -3.78 -11.94 12.60
C PHE A 53 -4.88 -12.79 11.98
N GLU A 54 -5.49 -13.69 12.76
CA GLU A 54 -6.58 -14.55 12.30
C GLU A 54 -7.85 -13.72 11.98
N GLU A 55 -8.22 -12.78 12.85
CA GLU A 55 -9.32 -11.84 12.57
C GLU A 55 -9.03 -10.97 11.34
N THR A 56 -7.79 -10.51 11.23
CA THR A 56 -7.33 -9.70 10.09
C THR A 56 -7.42 -10.48 8.79
N LYS A 57 -7.01 -11.75 8.80
CA LYS A 57 -7.10 -12.66 7.66
C LYS A 57 -8.56 -12.84 7.22
N LYS A 58 -9.45 -13.19 8.14
CA LYS A 58 -10.89 -13.35 7.84
C LYS A 58 -11.51 -12.10 7.24
N PHE A 59 -11.08 -10.93 7.69
CA PHE A 59 -11.54 -9.67 7.11
C PHE A 59 -11.01 -9.45 5.70
N PHE A 60 -9.72 -9.75 5.45
CA PHE A 60 -9.15 -9.67 4.10
C PHE A 60 -9.88 -10.60 3.14
N ASP A 61 -10.19 -11.82 3.58
CA ASP A 61 -10.97 -12.79 2.81
C ASP A 61 -12.37 -12.23 2.49
N SER A 62 -13.04 -11.58 3.45
CA SER A 62 -14.36 -10.94 3.25
C SER A 62 -14.33 -9.79 2.24
N LEU A 63 -13.17 -9.14 2.07
CA LEU A 63 -12.95 -8.09 1.08
C LEU A 63 -12.49 -8.63 -0.28
N GLY A 64 -12.26 -9.95 -0.41
CA GLY A 64 -11.72 -10.59 -1.60
C GLY A 64 -10.24 -10.28 -1.84
N ILE A 65 -9.51 -9.84 -0.82
CA ILE A 65 -8.07 -9.58 -0.90
C ILE A 65 -7.36 -10.91 -1.14
N ARG A 66 -6.55 -10.98 -2.21
CA ARG A 66 -5.81 -12.18 -2.57
C ARG A 66 -4.68 -12.45 -1.56
N GLU A 67 -4.51 -13.71 -1.17
CA GLU A 67 -3.46 -14.13 -0.23
C GLU A 67 -2.04 -13.90 -0.76
N GLU A 68 -1.84 -13.73 -2.06
CA GLU A 68 -0.54 -13.36 -2.62
C GLU A 68 -0.11 -11.93 -2.21
N CYS A 69 -1.06 -11.04 -1.95
CA CYS A 69 -0.77 -9.63 -1.64
C CYS A 69 -0.24 -9.40 -0.22
N TYR A 70 -0.30 -10.40 0.66
CA TYR A 70 0.13 -10.24 2.04
C TYR A 70 0.67 -11.53 2.67
N SER A 71 1.34 -11.37 3.79
CA SER A 71 1.71 -12.48 4.66
C SER A 71 1.94 -12.01 6.09
N PHE A 72 1.95 -12.98 7.00
CA PHE A 72 2.39 -12.79 8.38
C PHE A 72 3.71 -13.56 8.56
N ASN A 73 4.78 -12.86 8.94
CA ASN A 73 6.10 -13.43 9.22
C ASN A 73 6.76 -14.25 8.08
N LYS A 74 6.37 -14.05 6.82
CA LYS A 74 6.98 -14.74 5.66
C LYS A 74 7.17 -13.81 4.49
N MET A 75 8.41 -13.51 4.11
CA MET A 75 8.66 -12.72 2.91
C MET A 75 8.16 -13.44 1.65
N ARG A 76 7.48 -12.69 0.79
CA ARG A 76 7.05 -13.11 -0.55
C ARG A 76 7.26 -11.93 -1.51
N PRO A 77 7.64 -12.18 -2.77
CA PRO A 77 7.74 -11.13 -3.78
C PRO A 77 6.44 -10.33 -3.89
N GLN A 78 6.57 -9.02 -4.06
CA GLN A 78 5.44 -8.08 -4.25
C GLN A 78 4.29 -8.30 -3.26
N SER A 79 4.61 -8.30 -1.97
CA SER A 79 3.63 -8.52 -0.90
C SER A 79 3.84 -7.58 0.29
N ILE A 80 2.78 -7.41 1.07
CA ILE A 80 2.81 -6.72 2.35
C ILE A 80 3.02 -7.72 3.48
N VAL A 81 4.15 -7.60 4.17
CA VAL A 81 4.52 -8.47 5.28
C VAL A 81 4.30 -7.73 6.59
N ALA A 82 3.61 -8.38 7.53
CA ALA A 82 3.56 -7.96 8.92
C ALA A 82 4.43 -8.89 9.78
N GLU A 83 5.36 -8.30 10.53
CA GLU A 83 6.25 -8.98 11.46
C GLU A 83 6.11 -8.42 12.86
N VAL A 84 6.15 -9.30 13.87
CA VAL A 84 6.19 -8.90 15.29
C VAL A 84 7.64 -8.79 15.74
N LEU A 85 8.07 -7.57 16.07
CA LEU A 85 9.38 -7.26 16.61
C LEU A 85 9.20 -6.54 17.94
N ASP A 86 9.75 -7.08 19.03
CA ASP A 86 9.68 -6.50 20.38
C ASP A 86 8.26 -6.12 20.82
N SER A 87 7.29 -7.03 20.61
CA SER A 87 5.86 -6.82 20.89
C SER A 87 5.21 -5.67 20.10
N LYS A 88 5.90 -5.14 19.09
CA LYS A 88 5.39 -4.17 18.12
C LYS A 88 5.28 -4.82 16.75
N LEU A 89 4.49 -4.20 15.89
CA LEU A 89 4.26 -4.67 14.53
C LEU A 89 5.00 -3.75 13.56
N VAL A 90 5.81 -4.34 12.69
CA VAL A 90 6.44 -3.67 11.55
C VAL A 90 5.76 -4.18 10.28
N VAL A 91 5.28 -3.26 9.45
CA VAL A 91 4.67 -3.58 8.15
C VAL A 91 5.62 -3.15 7.04
N SER A 92 5.94 -4.07 6.14
CA SER A 92 6.91 -3.87 5.06
C SER A 92 6.31 -4.21 3.71
N TYR A 93 6.69 -3.46 2.67
CA TYR A 93 6.52 -3.91 1.29
C TYR A 93 7.79 -4.62 0.82
N ILE A 94 7.60 -5.83 0.30
CA ILE A 94 8.67 -6.66 -0.26
C ILE A 94 8.61 -6.55 -1.78
N ASP A 95 9.74 -6.20 -2.39
CA ASP A 95 9.87 -6.04 -3.83
C ASP A 95 9.90 -7.39 -4.58
N GLN A 96 9.94 -7.35 -5.91
CA GLN A 96 9.98 -8.57 -6.73
C GLN A 96 11.23 -9.44 -6.47
N LYS A 97 12.29 -8.88 -5.87
CA LYS A 97 13.55 -9.54 -5.55
C LYS A 97 13.64 -9.97 -4.08
N GLU A 98 12.50 -10.02 -3.38
CA GLU A 98 12.38 -10.38 -1.97
C GLU A 98 13.12 -9.44 -1.02
N LYS A 99 13.33 -8.18 -1.42
CA LYS A 99 13.96 -7.16 -0.56
C LYS A 99 12.91 -6.22 0.01
N ILE A 100 13.13 -5.80 1.25
CA ILE A 100 12.32 -4.74 1.87
C ILE A 100 12.58 -3.44 1.11
N ARG A 101 11.54 -2.90 0.47
CA ARG A 101 11.61 -1.61 -0.22
C ARG A 101 11.32 -0.45 0.72
N PHE A 102 10.31 -0.63 1.59
CA PHE A 102 10.04 0.28 2.69
C PHE A 102 9.33 -0.45 3.83
N SER A 103 9.40 0.13 5.02
CA SER A 103 8.73 -0.36 6.23
C SER A 103 8.15 0.79 7.03
N THR A 104 7.12 0.50 7.83
CA THR A 104 6.69 1.40 8.89
C THR A 104 7.72 1.43 10.01
N MET A 105 7.72 2.50 10.81
CA MET A 105 8.29 2.40 12.16
C MET A 105 7.55 1.32 12.96
N PRO A 106 8.13 0.74 14.03
CA PRO A 106 7.43 -0.21 14.89
C PRO A 106 6.16 0.41 15.50
N LEU A 107 5.01 -0.20 15.23
CA LEU A 107 3.68 0.26 15.66
C LEU A 107 3.14 -0.62 16.78
N ASN A 108 2.22 -0.10 17.58
CA ASN A 108 1.39 -0.99 18.40
C ASN A 108 0.52 -1.87 17.50
N PHE A 109 0.02 -2.99 18.03
CA PHE A 109 -0.66 -4.01 17.24
C PHE A 109 -1.82 -3.43 16.41
N GLU A 110 -2.73 -2.66 17.03
CA GLU A 110 -3.87 -2.04 16.34
C GLU A 110 -3.45 -1.14 15.16
N ARG A 111 -2.48 -0.24 15.37
CA ARG A 111 -1.98 0.65 14.30
C ARG A 111 -1.26 -0.15 13.23
N GLY A 112 -0.55 -1.20 13.62
CA GLY A 112 0.11 -2.14 12.72
C GLY A 112 -0.89 -2.84 11.80
N ILE A 113 -1.94 -3.44 12.35
CA ILE A 113 -3.01 -4.08 11.58
C ILE A 113 -3.70 -3.07 10.64
N PHE A 114 -3.98 -1.85 11.12
CA PHE A 114 -4.55 -0.82 10.25
C PHE A 114 -3.60 -0.40 9.11
N ALA A 115 -2.30 -0.28 9.38
CA ALA A 115 -1.31 0.02 8.35
C ALA A 115 -1.20 -1.12 7.32
N MET A 116 -1.17 -2.37 7.80
CA MET A 116 -1.16 -3.57 6.97
C MET A 116 -2.37 -3.62 6.06
N TYR A 117 -3.58 -3.40 6.59
CA TYR A 117 -4.80 -3.35 5.79
C TYR A 117 -4.72 -2.33 4.66
N LYS A 118 -4.33 -1.08 4.97
CA LYS A 118 -4.28 -0.03 3.94
C LYS A 118 -3.33 -0.40 2.81
N LEU A 119 -2.13 -0.85 3.16
CA LEU A 119 -1.11 -1.22 2.17
C LEU A 119 -1.54 -2.44 1.37
N THR A 120 -2.05 -3.47 2.04
CA THR A 120 -2.49 -4.73 1.42
C THR A 120 -3.66 -4.49 0.47
N TYR A 121 -4.67 -3.74 0.91
CA TYR A 121 -5.84 -3.49 0.08
C TYR A 121 -5.50 -2.59 -1.11
N SER A 122 -4.62 -1.60 -0.93
CA SER A 122 -4.10 -0.79 -2.03
C SER A 122 -3.38 -1.66 -3.06
N LEU A 123 -2.47 -2.53 -2.61
CA LEU A 123 -1.74 -3.44 -3.50
C LEU A 123 -2.70 -4.37 -4.24
N HIS A 124 -3.68 -4.96 -3.54
CA HIS A 124 -4.70 -5.80 -4.14
C HIS A 124 -5.48 -5.07 -5.24
N LEU A 125 -5.96 -3.85 -4.96
CA LEU A 125 -6.70 -3.05 -5.94
C LEU A 125 -5.86 -2.74 -7.18
N LEU A 126 -4.57 -2.41 -6.99
CA LEU A 126 -3.65 -2.19 -8.10
C LEU A 126 -3.47 -3.47 -8.93
N LYS A 127 -3.26 -4.63 -8.30
CA LYS A 127 -3.12 -5.92 -8.99
C LYS A 127 -4.39 -6.39 -9.69
N VAL A 128 -5.57 -6.00 -9.20
CA VAL A 128 -6.84 -6.20 -9.93
C VAL A 128 -6.88 -5.34 -11.19
N VAL A 129 -6.51 -4.06 -11.10
CA VAL A 129 -6.46 -3.16 -12.27
C VAL A 129 -5.44 -3.62 -13.28
N GLU A 130 -4.22 -3.96 -12.83
CA GLU A 130 -3.14 -4.51 -13.66
C GLU A 130 -3.64 -5.69 -14.50
N LYS A 131 -4.24 -6.69 -13.85
CA LYS A 131 -4.81 -7.86 -14.53
C LYS A 131 -5.84 -7.46 -15.59
N ILE A 132 -6.83 -6.64 -15.23
CA ILE A 132 -7.89 -6.21 -16.16
C ILE A 132 -7.29 -5.44 -17.35
N TYR A 133 -6.29 -4.61 -17.13
CA TYR A 133 -5.73 -3.75 -18.18
C TYR A 133 -4.81 -4.54 -19.11
N ILE A 134 -4.09 -5.52 -18.59
CA ILE A 134 -3.33 -6.48 -19.41
C ILE A 134 -4.28 -7.33 -20.26
N GLU A 135 -5.34 -7.89 -19.67
CA GLU A 135 -6.33 -8.70 -20.38
C GLU A 135 -7.04 -7.93 -21.50
N ASN A 136 -7.23 -6.61 -21.35
CA ASN A 136 -7.83 -5.75 -22.35
C ASN A 136 -6.82 -5.10 -23.32
N GLY A 137 -5.53 -5.42 -23.22
CA GLY A 137 -4.49 -4.85 -24.09
C GLY A 137 -4.19 -3.36 -23.86
N VAL A 138 -4.58 -2.81 -22.71
CA VAL A 138 -4.29 -1.41 -22.31
C VAL A 138 -2.88 -1.30 -21.73
N LEU A 139 -2.42 -2.33 -21.02
CA LEU A 139 -1.07 -2.47 -20.51
C LEU A 139 -0.37 -3.64 -21.19
N GLU A 140 0.87 -3.43 -21.62
CA GLU A 140 1.72 -4.49 -22.19
C GLU A 140 2.45 -5.29 -21.10
N ASN A 141 2.71 -4.68 -19.94
CA ASN A 141 3.51 -5.25 -18.86
C ASN A 141 2.86 -4.98 -17.50
N GLU A 142 3.22 -5.80 -16.51
CA GLU A 142 2.88 -5.59 -15.10
C GLU A 142 3.52 -4.31 -14.54
N PHE A 143 2.95 -3.79 -13.45
CA PHE A 143 3.53 -2.70 -12.68
C PHE A 143 4.77 -3.19 -11.95
N ASP A 144 5.84 -2.40 -12.06
CA ASP A 144 7.07 -2.64 -11.34
C ASP A 144 6.97 -2.14 -9.90
N ASP A 145 8.03 -2.38 -9.11
CA ASP A 145 8.05 -1.99 -7.71
C ASP A 145 8.04 -0.46 -7.49
N ASP A 146 8.50 0.34 -8.46
CA ASP A 146 8.45 1.80 -8.41
C ASP A 146 7.00 2.29 -8.60
N ASP A 147 6.28 1.71 -9.56
CA ASP A 147 4.86 1.99 -9.79
C ASP A 147 4.01 1.62 -8.58
N ILE A 148 4.26 0.42 -8.03
CA ILE A 148 3.56 -0.08 -6.86
C ILE A 148 3.78 0.88 -5.70
N GLU A 149 5.04 1.28 -5.44
CA GLU A 149 5.36 2.24 -4.38
C GLU A 149 4.62 3.58 -4.58
N ILE A 150 4.57 4.13 -5.80
CA ILE A 150 3.84 5.39 -6.10
C ILE A 150 2.36 5.30 -5.71
N PHE A 151 1.76 4.13 -5.88
CA PHE A 151 0.34 3.89 -5.63
C PHE A 151 0.04 3.61 -4.15
N ILE A 152 0.78 2.70 -3.51
CA ILE A 152 0.48 2.24 -2.15
C ILE A 152 1.01 3.17 -1.05
N LYS A 153 2.01 4.00 -1.36
CA LYS A 153 2.61 5.00 -0.45
C LYS A 153 1.99 6.36 -0.64
#